data_AF-A0A1N7LGF1-F1
#
_entry.id   AF-A0A1N7LGF1-F1
#
_cell.length_a   1.000
_cell.length_b   1.000
_cell.length_c   1.000
_cell.angle_alpha   90.00
_cell.angle_beta   90.00
_cell.angle_gamma   90.00
#
_symmetry.space_group_name_H-M   'P 1'
#
loop_
_entity.id
_entity.type
_entity.pdbx_description
1 polymer ?
#
loop_
_entity_poly.entity_id
_entity_poly.type
_entity_poly.pdbx_seq_one_letter_code
_entity_poly.pdbx_strand_id
1 'polypeptide(L)'
;MNPGLKNSPELCLKSSPELSLENSPELGLKNSPELSLKNRLKSYLKSRINFNRNLIRDNKLKYYLSYCTLNCVLISLLAGLTLSSANAENQIITLGTGGVTGLYYPAGGALCRLINQTRQQHGIRCAVRSTFGSVTNVAQVSSGELDLGIAEAGQLYKVAKSDVPLRTLVSLFPEYISVLVRSDAAINSFDDLKNKRINIGKEGSSQRITLALLMAAHGWTLNDFAEVVQLEPAEQATALCDNRIDATLYVVGHPSGTIKEALRDCRSKLIGLSKKDRDTLILKNPYYRQVSIAGSFYSPDLPDVETVGVNATLFTRADLPDEVAYAVVKSLFAQFDSFRRLHPAFSSLDPEQMMLTSGLPLPLHPGAAKYFMEAKQVAQQVAKAKSKQLQ
;
A
#
# COMPACT_ATOMS: atom_id res chain seq x y z
N MET A 1 13.44 -37.94 29.17
CA MET A 1 14.26 -39.03 28.61
C MET A 1 13.45 -39.68 27.50
N ASN A 2 13.96 -39.65 26.27
CA ASN A 2 13.36 -40.28 25.09
C ASN A 2 14.50 -40.99 24.33
N PRO A 3 14.33 -42.26 23.99
CA PRO A 3 14.81 -42.79 22.70
C PRO A 3 13.68 -43.61 22.04
N GLY A 4 13.34 -43.52 20.76
CA GLY A 4 14.19 -43.38 19.58
C GLY A 4 13.97 -44.62 18.69
N LEU A 5 13.12 -44.49 17.65
CA LEU A 5 12.92 -45.41 16.51
C LEU A 5 12.17 -44.58 15.45
N LYS A 6 12.80 -43.78 14.57
CA LYS A 6 13.59 -44.09 13.36
C LYS A 6 12.94 -45.09 12.39
N ASN A 7 12.41 -44.49 11.30
CA ASN A 7 12.39 -44.93 9.90
C ASN A 7 11.10 -45.56 9.32
N SER A 8 10.33 -44.71 8.63
CA SER A 8 9.36 -45.05 7.57
C SER A 8 10.05 -45.65 6.32
N PRO A 9 9.31 -46.34 5.43
CA PRO A 9 8.68 -45.62 4.32
C PRO A 9 7.26 -46.15 3.97
N GLU A 10 6.22 -45.48 4.46
CA GLU A 10 4.90 -45.46 3.80
C GLU A 10 4.80 -44.18 2.99
N LEU A 11 5.20 -44.23 1.71
CA LEU A 11 4.97 -43.13 0.78
C LEU A 11 5.12 -43.63 -0.65
N CYS A 12 4.09 -44.33 -1.11
CA CYS A 12 3.71 -44.44 -2.52
C CYS A 12 2.35 -45.17 -2.56
N LEU A 13 1.26 -44.46 -2.25
CA LEU A 13 -0.13 -44.80 -2.62
C LEU A 13 -1.09 -43.73 -2.07
N LYS A 14 -0.81 -42.45 -2.33
CA LYS A 14 -1.78 -41.35 -2.17
C LYS A 14 -1.62 -40.35 -3.32
N SER A 15 -2.03 -40.78 -4.51
CA SER A 15 -2.38 -39.89 -5.64
C SER A 15 -2.92 -40.70 -6.82
N SER A 16 -4.12 -41.26 -6.69
CA SER A 16 -4.94 -41.68 -7.84
C SER A 16 -6.41 -41.62 -7.42
N PRO A 17 -7.15 -40.55 -7.78
CA PRO A 17 -8.57 -40.43 -7.47
C PRO A 17 -9.36 -41.15 -8.54
N GLU A 18 -9.57 -42.46 -8.39
CA GLU A 18 -10.58 -43.24 -9.13
C GLU A 18 -10.57 -44.68 -8.61
N LEU A 19 -11.20 -44.90 -7.46
CA LEU A 19 -11.55 -46.24 -6.94
C LEU A 19 -12.58 -46.10 -5.80
N SER A 20 -13.62 -45.30 -6.02
CA SER A 20 -14.87 -45.45 -5.28
C SER A 20 -15.65 -46.59 -5.94
N LEU A 21 -15.70 -47.73 -5.25
CA LEU A 21 -16.47 -48.93 -5.63
C LEU A 21 -18.01 -48.72 -5.63
N GLU A 22 -18.48 -47.48 -5.64
CA GLU A 22 -19.90 -47.15 -5.62
C GLU A 22 -20.52 -46.89 -7.00
N ASN A 23 -19.73 -46.72 -8.08
CA ASN A 23 -20.29 -46.34 -9.39
C ASN A 23 -19.71 -47.12 -10.59
N SER A 24 -19.69 -48.45 -10.54
CA SER A 24 -19.42 -49.30 -11.71
C SER A 24 -20.66 -50.14 -12.07
N PRO A 25 -21.42 -49.78 -13.13
CA PRO A 25 -22.73 -50.38 -13.44
C PRO A 25 -22.69 -51.81 -14.03
N GLU A 26 -21.51 -52.41 -14.22
CA GLU A 26 -21.38 -53.70 -14.90
C GLU A 26 -21.31 -54.93 -13.98
N LEU A 27 -21.42 -54.73 -12.66
CA LEU A 27 -21.51 -55.84 -11.70
C LEU A 27 -22.91 -55.84 -11.06
N GLY A 28 -23.88 -56.38 -11.79
CA GLY A 28 -25.23 -56.69 -11.30
C GLY A 28 -25.22 -57.68 -10.14
N LEU A 29 -24.87 -57.18 -8.95
CA LEU A 29 -24.67 -57.94 -7.71
C LEU A 29 -25.69 -57.56 -6.64
N LYS A 30 -26.93 -57.26 -7.01
CA LYS A 30 -27.98 -56.93 -6.02
C LYS A 30 -28.83 -58.10 -5.55
N ASN A 31 -28.76 -59.30 -6.12
CA ASN A 31 -29.54 -60.46 -5.64
C ASN A 31 -28.89 -61.80 -6.04
N SER A 32 -27.91 -62.30 -5.30
CA SER A 32 -27.39 -63.67 -5.50
C SER A 32 -27.00 -64.34 -4.19
N PRO A 33 -27.44 -65.58 -3.92
CA PRO A 33 -27.11 -66.30 -2.70
C PRO A 33 -25.59 -66.54 -2.60
N GLU A 34 -25.02 -66.44 -1.39
CA GLU A 34 -23.57 -66.44 -1.09
C GLU A 34 -22.73 -67.52 -1.82
N LEU A 35 -23.33 -68.66 -2.15
CA LEU A 35 -22.69 -69.76 -2.87
C LEU A 35 -22.23 -69.35 -4.30
N SER A 36 -22.95 -68.42 -4.93
CA SER A 36 -22.64 -67.86 -6.26
C SER A 36 -21.41 -66.96 -6.22
N LEU A 37 -21.25 -66.17 -5.15
CA LEU A 37 -20.14 -65.23 -4.99
C LEU A 37 -18.81 -65.98 -4.75
N LYS A 38 -18.80 -67.00 -3.88
CA LYS A 38 -17.59 -67.82 -3.64
C LYS A 38 -17.09 -68.54 -4.90
N ASN A 39 -18.01 -69.05 -5.72
CA ASN A 39 -17.65 -69.72 -6.96
C ASN A 39 -17.13 -68.75 -8.04
N ARG A 40 -17.71 -67.54 -8.13
CA ARG A 40 -17.21 -66.47 -9.00
C ARG A 40 -15.84 -65.96 -8.55
N LEU A 41 -15.63 -65.78 -7.24
CA LEU A 41 -14.34 -65.40 -6.67
C LEU A 41 -13.27 -66.47 -6.94
N LYS A 42 -13.61 -67.76 -6.77
CA LYS A 42 -12.70 -68.86 -7.09
C LYS A 42 -12.33 -68.89 -8.58
N SER A 43 -13.31 -68.68 -9.47
CA SER A 43 -13.06 -68.63 -10.92
C SER A 43 -12.16 -67.44 -11.30
N TYR A 44 -12.43 -66.27 -10.73
CA TYR A 44 -11.61 -65.07 -10.93
C TYR A 44 -10.18 -65.23 -10.40
N LEU A 45 -10.02 -65.76 -9.19
CA LEU A 45 -8.71 -66.04 -8.60
C LEU A 45 -7.94 -67.09 -9.41
N LYS A 46 -8.61 -68.15 -9.90
CA LYS A 46 -7.99 -69.18 -10.74
C LYS A 46 -7.56 -68.62 -12.10
N SER A 47 -8.34 -67.72 -12.69
CA SER A 47 -7.98 -66.98 -13.90
C SER A 47 -6.75 -66.08 -13.68
N ARG A 48 -6.72 -65.30 -12.59
CA ARG A 48 -5.56 -64.46 -12.18
C ARG A 48 -4.30 -65.28 -11.89
N ILE A 49 -4.43 -66.43 -11.24
CA ILE A 49 -3.30 -67.34 -10.95
C ILE A 49 -2.75 -67.93 -12.24
N ASN A 50 -3.60 -68.36 -13.18
CA ASN A 50 -3.16 -68.89 -14.47
C ASN A 50 -2.53 -67.81 -15.37
N PHE A 51 -3.07 -66.58 -15.34
CA PHE A 51 -2.48 -65.43 -16.03
C PHE A 51 -1.07 -65.11 -15.50
N ASN A 52 -0.90 -65.10 -14.17
CA ASN A 52 0.42 -64.91 -13.55
C ASN A 52 1.38 -66.07 -13.83
N ARG A 53 0.90 -67.32 -13.90
CA ARG A 53 1.73 -68.49 -14.25
C ARG A 53 2.27 -68.41 -15.68
N ASN A 54 1.47 -67.90 -16.62
CA ASN A 54 1.89 -67.68 -18.01
C ASN A 54 2.87 -66.51 -18.15
N LEU A 55 2.72 -65.44 -17.35
CA LEU A 55 3.65 -64.31 -17.31
C LEU A 55 5.05 -64.67 -16.76
N ILE A 56 5.12 -65.62 -15.82
CA ILE A 56 6.37 -66.10 -15.22
C ILE A 56 7.10 -67.07 -16.18
N ARG A 57 6.38 -67.80 -17.03
CA ARG A 57 6.95 -68.85 -17.91
C ARG A 57 7.69 -68.30 -19.14
N ASP A 58 7.39 -67.07 -19.56
CA ASP A 58 7.85 -66.53 -20.86
C ASP A 58 9.09 -65.61 -20.81
N ASN A 59 9.81 -65.49 -19.68
CA ASN A 59 10.96 -64.57 -19.54
C ASN A 59 10.65 -63.07 -19.83
N LYS A 60 9.41 -62.73 -20.19
CA LYS A 60 8.93 -61.36 -20.49
C LYS A 60 8.81 -60.49 -19.25
N LEU A 61 8.78 -61.09 -18.04
CA LEU A 61 8.68 -60.34 -16.78
C LEU A 61 9.89 -59.41 -16.56
N LYS A 62 11.09 -59.80 -17.00
CA LYS A 62 12.29 -58.95 -16.93
C LYS A 62 12.18 -57.73 -17.85
N TYR A 63 11.59 -57.89 -19.03
CA TYR A 63 11.36 -56.80 -19.97
C TYR A 63 10.29 -55.84 -19.44
N TYR A 64 9.17 -56.34 -18.91
CA TYR A 64 8.12 -55.48 -18.34
C TYR A 64 8.60 -54.70 -17.10
N LEU A 65 9.38 -55.32 -16.20
CA LEU A 65 9.96 -54.60 -15.06
C LEU A 65 10.98 -53.54 -15.51
N SER A 66 11.80 -53.84 -16.52
CA SER A 66 12.77 -52.87 -17.07
C SER A 66 12.10 -51.71 -17.82
N TYR A 67 10.99 -51.95 -18.51
CA TYR A 67 10.20 -50.89 -19.15
C TYR A 67 9.43 -50.05 -18.14
N CYS A 68 8.93 -50.65 -17.05
CA CYS A 68 8.29 -49.89 -15.96
C CYS A 68 9.29 -49.00 -15.21
N THR A 69 10.48 -49.49 -14.89
CA THR A 69 11.50 -48.67 -14.21
C THR A 69 12.02 -47.54 -15.09
N LEU A 70 12.23 -47.78 -16.39
CA LEU A 70 12.67 -46.76 -17.33
C LEU A 70 11.60 -45.67 -17.55
N ASN A 71 10.32 -46.05 -17.68
CA ASN A 71 9.22 -45.09 -17.81
C ASN A 71 8.94 -44.32 -16.51
N CYS A 72 9.06 -44.95 -15.33
CA CYS A 72 8.94 -44.22 -14.06
C CYS A 72 10.06 -43.19 -13.87
N VAL A 73 11.31 -43.49 -14.27
CA VAL A 73 12.41 -42.53 -14.21
C VAL A 73 12.21 -41.39 -15.20
N LEU A 74 11.72 -41.66 -16.41
CA LEU A 74 11.42 -40.63 -17.41
C LEU A 74 10.27 -39.71 -16.98
N ILE A 75 9.21 -40.26 -16.38
CA ILE A 75 8.08 -39.49 -15.84
C ILE A 75 8.52 -38.67 -14.62
N SER A 76 9.43 -39.20 -13.79
CA SER A 76 10.02 -38.46 -12.65
C SER A 76 10.92 -37.32 -13.12
N LEU A 77 11.69 -37.52 -14.20
CA LEU A 77 12.52 -36.47 -14.80
C LEU A 77 11.69 -35.38 -15.50
N LEU A 78 10.59 -35.75 -16.16
CA LEU A 78 9.67 -34.79 -16.77
C LEU A 78 8.86 -34.02 -15.73
N ALA A 79 8.40 -34.68 -14.66
CA ALA A 79 7.70 -34.03 -13.55
C ALA A 79 8.61 -33.05 -12.77
N GLY A 80 9.92 -33.34 -12.68
CA GLY A 80 10.91 -32.45 -12.08
C GLY A 80 11.18 -31.18 -12.89
N LEU A 81 10.97 -31.21 -14.21
CA LEU A 81 11.18 -30.06 -15.11
C LEU A 81 9.94 -29.16 -15.28
N THR A 82 8.75 -29.63 -14.89
CA THR A 82 7.51 -28.84 -14.99
C THR A 82 7.17 -28.04 -13.73
N LEU A 83 7.87 -28.23 -12.60
CA LEU A 83 7.57 -27.52 -11.34
C LEU A 83 8.23 -26.14 -11.17
N SER A 84 9.07 -25.68 -12.11
CA SER A 84 9.67 -24.33 -12.03
C SER A 84 8.85 -23.24 -12.73
N SER A 85 7.67 -23.56 -13.24
CA SER A 85 6.66 -22.54 -13.53
C SER A 85 5.77 -22.36 -12.30
N ALA A 86 6.38 -21.97 -11.17
CA ALA A 86 5.61 -21.31 -10.14
C ALA A 86 4.98 -20.11 -10.83
N ASN A 87 3.66 -20.15 -10.99
CA ASN A 87 2.87 -18.99 -11.38
C ASN A 87 3.46 -17.80 -10.64
N ALA A 88 3.99 -16.82 -11.37
CA ALA A 88 4.12 -15.47 -10.87
C ALA A 88 2.68 -15.01 -10.60
N GLU A 89 2.14 -15.46 -9.47
CA GLU A 89 0.87 -15.02 -8.93
C GLU A 89 1.05 -13.52 -8.81
N ASN A 90 0.34 -12.77 -9.67
CA ASN A 90 0.53 -11.34 -9.77
C ASN A 90 0.16 -10.74 -8.44
N GLN A 91 1.16 -10.51 -7.59
CA GLN A 91 0.96 -10.00 -6.26
C GLN A 91 0.31 -8.63 -6.40
N ILE A 92 -0.96 -8.52 -5.98
CA ILE A 92 -1.68 -7.27 -6.00
C ILE A 92 -1.39 -6.58 -4.67
N ILE A 93 -0.69 -5.45 -4.72
CA ILE A 93 -0.56 -4.55 -3.58
C ILE A 93 -1.63 -3.46 -3.66
N THR A 94 -2.22 -3.15 -2.53
CA THR A 94 -3.25 -2.14 -2.36
C THR A 94 -2.68 -0.90 -1.66
N LEU A 95 -2.97 0.27 -2.21
CA LEU A 95 -2.47 1.55 -1.71
C LEU A 95 -3.62 2.44 -1.22
N GLY A 96 -3.72 2.62 0.09
CA GLY A 96 -4.61 3.60 0.71
C GLY A 96 -4.15 5.03 0.46
N THR A 97 -5.08 5.88 0.04
CA THR A 97 -4.79 7.27 -0.35
C THR A 97 -5.64 8.26 0.43
N GLY A 98 -6.60 8.92 -0.22
CA GLY A 98 -7.54 9.84 0.41
C GLY A 98 -8.75 9.98 -0.51
N GLY A 99 -9.56 11.01 -0.26
CA GLY A 99 -10.64 11.37 -1.17
C GLY A 99 -10.09 11.66 -2.57
N VAL A 100 -10.88 11.37 -3.60
CA VAL A 100 -10.49 11.48 -5.01
C VAL A 100 -10.11 12.91 -5.45
N THR A 101 -10.55 13.92 -4.71
CA THR A 101 -10.24 15.35 -4.93
C THR A 101 -8.99 15.84 -4.19
N GLY A 102 -8.45 15.03 -3.26
CA GLY A 102 -7.22 15.35 -2.53
C GLY A 102 -5.97 14.93 -3.30
N LEU A 103 -4.79 15.37 -2.83
CA LEU A 103 -3.52 15.10 -3.52
C LEU A 103 -3.01 13.65 -3.38
N TYR A 104 -3.46 12.92 -2.35
CA TYR A 104 -3.03 11.52 -2.13
C TYR A 104 -3.52 10.58 -3.23
N TYR A 105 -4.73 10.80 -3.75
CA TYR A 105 -5.31 9.94 -4.79
C TYR A 105 -4.52 9.99 -6.12
N PRO A 106 -4.25 11.17 -6.73
CA PRO A 106 -3.40 11.26 -7.91
C PRO A 106 -1.94 10.87 -7.61
N ALA A 107 -1.41 11.11 -6.40
CA ALA A 107 -0.08 10.62 -6.01
C ALA A 107 0.01 9.10 -6.02
N GLY A 108 -0.95 8.43 -5.39
CA GLY A 108 -1.03 6.97 -5.38
C GLY A 108 -1.29 6.41 -6.77
N GLY A 109 -2.13 7.07 -7.57
CA GLY A 109 -2.37 6.71 -8.97
C GLY A 109 -1.10 6.81 -9.83
N ALA A 110 -0.32 7.87 -9.64
CA ALA A 110 0.97 8.05 -10.29
C ALA A 110 1.96 6.95 -9.86
N LEU A 111 2.09 6.68 -8.56
CA LEU A 111 2.96 5.62 -8.05
C LEU A 111 2.55 4.23 -8.56
N CYS A 112 1.27 3.87 -8.45
CA CYS A 112 0.77 2.60 -8.96
C CYS A 112 0.96 2.47 -10.48
N ARG A 113 0.84 3.55 -11.25
CA ARG A 113 1.13 3.54 -12.68
C ARG A 113 2.59 3.15 -12.95
N LEU A 114 3.54 3.75 -12.23
CA LEU A 114 4.96 3.45 -12.39
C LEU A 114 5.28 2.00 -12.01
N ILE A 115 4.73 1.50 -10.89
CA ILE A 115 4.87 0.10 -10.46
C ILE A 115 4.30 -0.86 -11.51
N ASN A 116 3.11 -0.55 -12.04
CA ASN A 116 2.47 -1.38 -13.05
C ASN A 116 3.22 -1.39 -14.39
N GLN A 117 3.89 -0.30 -14.75
CA GLN A 117 4.73 -0.21 -15.95
C GLN A 117 5.96 -1.11 -15.86
N THR A 118 6.53 -1.27 -14.67
CA THR A 118 7.70 -2.14 -14.43
C THR A 118 7.32 -3.56 -14.01
N ARG A 119 6.03 -3.92 -13.99
CA ARG A 119 5.52 -5.23 -13.51
C ARG A 119 6.23 -6.44 -14.09
N GLN A 120 6.66 -6.41 -15.36
CA GLN A 120 7.37 -7.54 -15.97
C GLN A 120 8.72 -7.84 -15.30
N GLN A 121 9.28 -6.88 -14.55
CA GLN A 121 10.56 -7.02 -13.85
C GLN A 121 10.41 -7.62 -12.44
N HIS A 122 9.24 -7.49 -11.81
CA HIS A 122 9.05 -7.79 -10.39
C HIS A 122 7.73 -8.50 -10.05
N GLY A 123 6.81 -8.71 -11.00
CA GLY A 123 5.56 -9.46 -10.81
C GLY A 123 4.44 -8.75 -10.04
N ILE A 124 4.66 -7.51 -9.59
CA ILE A 124 3.72 -6.78 -8.71
C ILE A 124 2.73 -5.95 -9.52
N ARG A 125 1.45 -6.00 -9.14
CA ARG A 125 0.40 -5.10 -9.61
C ARG A 125 -0.02 -4.19 -8.46
N CYS A 126 -0.17 -2.89 -8.71
CA CYS A 126 -0.61 -1.91 -7.72
C CYS A 126 -2.02 -1.41 -8.02
N ALA A 127 -2.87 -1.33 -7.00
CA ALA A 127 -4.21 -0.78 -7.07
C ALA A 127 -4.44 0.27 -5.97
N VAL A 128 -4.95 1.45 -6.36
CA VAL A 128 -5.27 2.53 -5.44
C VAL A 128 -6.64 2.29 -4.79
N ARG A 129 -6.74 2.61 -3.49
CA ARG A 129 -8.00 2.67 -2.75
C ARG A 129 -8.20 4.10 -2.24
N SER A 130 -9.34 4.69 -2.56
CA SER A 130 -9.77 5.94 -1.95
C SER A 130 -10.20 5.65 -0.51
N THR A 131 -9.80 6.51 0.42
CA THR A 131 -10.05 6.39 1.86
C THR A 131 -10.31 7.78 2.46
N PHE A 132 -10.57 7.86 3.77
CA PHE A 132 -10.70 9.16 4.46
C PHE A 132 -9.36 9.82 4.82
N GLY A 133 -8.22 9.24 4.39
CA GLY A 133 -6.88 9.81 4.59
C GLY A 133 -6.05 9.13 5.67
N SER A 134 -5.16 9.88 6.31
CA SER A 134 -4.05 9.34 7.11
C SER A 134 -4.48 8.37 8.23
N VAL A 135 -5.49 8.70 9.05
CA VAL A 135 -5.88 7.83 10.17
C VAL A 135 -6.49 6.53 9.66
N THR A 136 -7.36 6.59 8.65
CA THR A 136 -7.93 5.41 8.00
C THR A 136 -6.84 4.55 7.38
N ASN A 137 -5.90 5.15 6.65
CA ASN A 137 -4.79 4.41 6.04
C ASN A 137 -3.92 3.73 7.09
N VAL A 138 -3.58 4.43 8.18
CA VAL A 138 -2.82 3.85 9.28
C VAL A 138 -3.56 2.64 9.85
N ALA A 139 -4.85 2.77 10.16
CA ALA A 139 -5.63 1.67 10.72
C ALA A 139 -5.71 0.46 9.75
N GLN A 140 -6.05 0.71 8.48
CA GLN A 140 -6.23 -0.33 7.49
C GLN A 140 -4.91 -1.04 7.14
N VAL A 141 -3.80 -0.29 7.00
CA VAL A 141 -2.47 -0.90 6.81
C VAL A 141 -2.05 -1.69 8.04
N SER A 142 -2.27 -1.15 9.25
CA SER A 142 -1.93 -1.86 10.49
C SER A 142 -2.71 -3.16 10.67
N SER A 143 -3.97 -3.19 10.23
CA SER A 143 -4.83 -4.37 10.29
C SER A 143 -4.60 -5.40 9.17
N GLY A 144 -3.80 -5.04 8.15
CA GLY A 144 -3.58 -5.87 6.96
C GLY A 144 -4.65 -5.78 5.88
N GLU A 145 -5.68 -4.94 6.04
CA GLU A 145 -6.68 -4.68 4.98
C GLU A 145 -6.06 -3.99 3.76
N LEU A 146 -5.04 -3.16 3.98
CA LEU A 146 -4.22 -2.54 2.93
C LEU A 146 -2.75 -2.91 3.09
N ASP A 147 -2.02 -2.97 1.98
CA ASP A 147 -0.58 -3.23 1.98
C ASP A 147 0.24 -1.97 2.23
N LEU A 148 -0.14 -0.89 1.54
CA LEU A 148 0.52 0.40 1.58
C LEU A 148 -0.46 1.51 1.95
N GLY A 149 0.06 2.59 2.54
CA GLY A 149 -0.71 3.79 2.81
C GLY A 149 0.09 5.06 2.60
N ILE A 150 -0.62 6.14 2.26
CA ILE A 150 -0.07 7.50 2.34
C ILE A 150 -0.59 8.14 3.63
N ALA A 151 0.30 8.62 4.49
CA ALA A 151 -0.08 9.35 5.68
C ALA A 151 0.87 10.50 5.95
N GLU A 152 0.34 11.55 6.56
CA GLU A 152 1.10 12.66 7.09
C GLU A 152 2.10 12.18 8.16
N ALA A 153 3.35 12.63 8.08
CA ALA A 153 4.40 12.27 9.02
C ALA A 153 4.01 12.57 10.48
N GLY A 154 3.25 13.64 10.71
CA GLY A 154 2.74 14.00 12.02
C GLY A 154 1.78 12.97 12.63
N GLN A 155 1.01 12.25 11.81
CA GLN A 155 0.14 11.16 12.28
C GLN A 155 0.93 9.89 12.54
N LEU A 156 1.87 9.57 11.65
CA LEU A 156 2.77 8.42 11.83
C LEU A 156 3.60 8.54 13.12
N TYR A 157 3.99 9.76 13.52
CA TYR A 157 4.67 9.99 14.80
C TYR A 157 3.85 9.58 16.02
N LYS A 158 2.53 9.80 15.99
CA LYS A 158 1.65 9.38 17.10
C LYS A 158 1.59 7.87 17.22
N VAL A 159 1.54 7.19 16.07
CA VAL A 159 1.47 5.73 15.98
C VAL A 159 2.80 5.08 16.34
N ALA A 160 3.93 5.72 16.01
CA ALA A 160 5.26 5.27 16.38
C ALA A 160 5.44 5.13 17.90
N LYS A 161 4.66 5.86 18.70
CA LYS A 161 4.65 5.75 20.18
C LYS A 161 3.85 4.56 20.70
N SER A 162 3.09 3.89 19.84
CA SER A 162 2.20 2.77 20.19
C SER A 162 2.76 1.42 19.72
N ASP A 163 4.04 1.36 19.35
CA ASP A 163 4.76 0.15 18.90
C ASP A 163 4.07 -0.65 17.78
N VAL A 164 3.24 0.03 16.98
CA VAL A 164 2.62 -0.61 15.80
C VAL A 164 3.74 -0.89 14.79
N PRO A 165 3.87 -2.13 14.26
CA PRO A 165 4.98 -2.54 13.42
C PRO A 165 4.83 -1.99 11.99
N LEU A 166 4.88 -0.67 11.83
CA LEU A 166 4.87 0.04 10.56
C LEU A 166 6.30 0.47 10.17
N ARG A 167 6.50 0.69 8.88
CA ARG A 167 7.75 1.15 8.29
C ARG A 167 7.50 2.22 7.24
N THR A 168 8.40 3.19 7.18
CA THR A 168 8.44 4.15 6.08
C THR A 168 9.03 3.48 4.84
N LEU A 169 8.45 3.75 3.66
CA LEU A 169 9.08 3.45 2.38
C LEU A 169 9.79 4.69 1.83
N VAL A 170 9.11 5.85 1.81
CA VAL A 170 9.67 7.11 1.29
C VAL A 170 8.85 8.32 1.79
N SER A 171 9.52 9.45 2.04
CA SER A 171 8.86 10.75 2.20
C SER A 171 8.46 11.28 0.83
N LEU A 172 7.18 11.60 0.62
CA LEU A 172 6.64 11.98 -0.69
C LEU A 172 6.76 13.48 -0.97
N PHE A 173 5.78 14.27 -0.53
CA PHE A 173 5.68 15.69 -0.83
C PHE A 173 5.25 16.49 0.39
N PRO A 174 5.55 17.80 0.44
CA PRO A 174 5.09 18.65 1.52
C PRO A 174 3.57 18.89 1.44
N GLU A 175 2.98 18.99 2.62
CA GLU A 175 1.60 19.41 2.88
C GLU A 175 1.63 20.60 3.82
N TYR A 176 0.63 21.46 3.69
CA TYR A 176 0.58 22.74 4.36
C TYR A 176 -0.77 22.89 5.04
N ILE A 177 -0.78 23.43 6.26
CA ILE A 177 -2.02 23.83 6.92
C ILE A 177 -2.53 25.07 6.20
N SER A 178 -3.63 24.92 5.47
CA SER A 178 -4.20 25.97 4.63
C SER A 178 -5.52 26.41 5.24
N VAL A 179 -5.61 27.65 5.71
CA VAL A 179 -6.86 28.19 6.28
C VAL A 179 -7.54 29.02 5.21
N LEU A 180 -8.63 28.48 4.67
CA LEU A 180 -9.48 29.14 3.68
C LEU A 180 -10.64 29.82 4.39
N VAL A 181 -10.88 31.08 4.05
CA VAL A 181 -11.95 31.88 4.64
C VAL A 181 -12.68 32.65 3.54
N ARG A 182 -13.98 32.87 3.71
CA ARG A 182 -14.73 33.79 2.85
C ARG A 182 -14.22 35.22 3.05
N SER A 183 -14.05 35.96 1.96
CA SER A 183 -13.57 37.33 1.99
C SER A 183 -14.58 38.30 2.63
N ASP A 184 -15.87 37.97 2.60
CA ASP A 184 -16.96 38.78 3.18
C ASP A 184 -17.32 38.40 4.63
N ALA A 185 -16.64 37.43 5.24
CA ALA A 185 -16.93 36.95 6.60
C ALA A 185 -16.23 37.75 7.73
N ALA A 186 -15.51 38.84 7.39
CA ALA A 186 -14.71 39.63 8.33
C ALA A 186 -13.68 38.80 9.13
N ILE A 187 -13.00 37.87 8.46
CA ILE A 187 -11.95 37.01 9.02
C ILE A 187 -10.60 37.42 8.43
N ASN A 188 -9.67 37.86 9.28
CA ASN A 188 -8.32 38.27 8.85
C ASN A 188 -7.21 37.49 9.57
N SER A 189 -7.55 36.85 10.68
CA SER A 189 -6.66 36.02 11.49
C SER A 189 -7.37 34.74 11.94
N PHE A 190 -6.59 33.79 12.46
CA PHE A 190 -7.16 32.56 13.01
C PHE A 190 -8.10 32.84 14.20
N ASP A 191 -7.80 33.87 15.01
CA ASP A 191 -8.62 34.26 16.17
C ASP A 191 -10.04 34.71 15.79
N ASP A 192 -10.20 35.26 14.57
CA ASP A 192 -11.49 35.73 14.05
C ASP A 192 -12.45 34.58 13.69
N LEU A 193 -12.01 33.32 13.76
CA LEU A 193 -12.84 32.15 13.54
C LEU A 193 -13.87 31.93 14.65
N LYS A 194 -13.70 32.55 15.83
CA LYS A 194 -14.69 32.50 16.91
C LYS A 194 -16.03 33.09 16.43
N ASN A 195 -17.13 32.45 16.81
CA ASN A 195 -18.50 32.75 16.39
C ASN A 195 -18.73 32.66 14.87
N LYS A 196 -17.86 31.98 14.11
CA LYS A 196 -18.05 31.71 12.69
C LYS A 196 -18.60 30.30 12.47
N ARG A 197 -19.08 30.04 11.25
CA ARG A 197 -19.48 28.72 10.79
C ARG A 197 -18.27 28.04 10.18
N ILE A 198 -17.78 26.97 10.80
CA ILE A 198 -16.51 26.37 10.39
C ILE A 198 -16.66 24.91 9.99
N ASN A 199 -15.88 24.49 9.00
CA ASN A 199 -15.67 23.08 8.72
C ASN A 199 -14.49 22.54 9.53
N ILE A 200 -14.75 21.50 10.32
CA ILE A 200 -13.75 20.83 11.16
C ILE A 200 -13.21 19.53 10.55
N GLY A 201 -13.63 19.20 9.33
CA GLY A 201 -13.24 17.99 8.61
C GLY A 201 -13.94 16.73 9.14
N LYS A 202 -13.93 15.67 8.34
CA LYS A 202 -14.43 14.36 8.78
C LYS A 202 -13.61 13.79 9.93
N GLU A 203 -14.24 12.94 10.72
CA GLU A 203 -13.56 12.14 11.73
C GLU A 203 -12.44 11.31 11.10
N GLY A 204 -11.31 11.18 11.81
CA GLY A 204 -10.11 10.50 11.29
C GLY A 204 -9.31 11.31 10.24
N SER A 205 -9.69 12.54 9.89
CA SER A 205 -8.87 13.37 9.01
C SER A 205 -7.73 14.07 9.76
N SER A 206 -6.61 14.32 9.07
CA SER A 206 -5.54 15.19 9.59
C SER A 206 -6.06 16.58 9.94
N GLN A 207 -6.96 17.13 9.11
CA GLN A 207 -7.65 18.39 9.37
C GLN A 207 -8.28 18.42 10.77
N ARG A 208 -9.07 17.40 11.13
CA ARG A 208 -9.72 17.32 12.44
C ARG A 208 -8.72 17.36 13.58
N ILE A 209 -7.64 16.60 13.45
CA ILE A 209 -6.60 16.48 14.46
C ILE A 209 -5.84 17.80 14.63
N THR A 210 -5.43 18.41 13.51
CA THR A 210 -4.71 19.67 13.50
C THR A 210 -5.56 20.81 14.08
N LEU A 211 -6.83 20.89 13.69
CA LEU A 211 -7.75 21.90 14.22
C LEU A 211 -8.00 21.71 15.72
N ALA A 212 -8.14 20.47 16.19
CA ALA A 212 -8.29 20.19 17.62
C ALA A 212 -7.08 20.65 18.45
N LEU A 213 -5.85 20.52 17.92
CA LEU A 213 -4.65 21.03 18.58
C LEU A 213 -4.66 22.57 18.68
N LEU A 214 -5.07 23.25 17.60
CA LEU A 214 -5.19 24.71 17.59
C LEU A 214 -6.29 25.16 18.56
N MET A 215 -7.49 24.57 18.50
CA MET A 215 -8.59 24.88 19.42
C MET A 215 -8.17 24.70 20.89
N ALA A 216 -7.48 23.61 21.22
CA ALA A 216 -6.99 23.38 22.58
C ALA A 216 -5.99 24.45 23.03
N ALA A 217 -5.12 24.93 22.13
CA ALA A 217 -4.16 26.00 22.42
C ALA A 217 -4.83 27.38 22.64
N HIS A 218 -6.01 27.56 22.05
CA HIS A 218 -6.85 28.75 22.22
C HIS A 218 -7.87 28.64 23.37
N GLY A 219 -7.97 27.47 24.00
CA GLY A 219 -9.01 27.20 25.00
C GLY A 219 -10.42 27.16 24.42
N TRP A 220 -10.55 26.89 23.11
CA TRP A 220 -11.83 26.82 22.42
C TRP A 220 -12.45 25.42 22.50
N THR A 221 -13.77 25.42 22.50
CA THR A 221 -14.66 24.27 22.37
C THR A 221 -15.50 24.43 21.11
N LEU A 222 -16.30 23.41 20.77
CA LEU A 222 -17.23 23.52 19.64
C LEU A 222 -18.31 24.61 19.85
N ASN A 223 -18.59 24.98 21.11
CA ASN A 223 -19.56 26.02 21.46
C ASN A 223 -19.05 27.45 21.20
N ASP A 224 -17.75 27.60 20.90
CA ASP A 224 -17.17 28.89 20.53
C ASP A 224 -17.42 29.24 19.06
N PHE A 225 -18.10 28.37 18.30
CA PHE A 225 -18.45 28.57 16.90
C PHE A 225 -19.96 28.70 16.73
N ALA A 226 -20.39 29.48 15.74
CA ALA A 226 -21.82 29.65 15.45
C ALA A 226 -22.42 28.37 14.85
N GLU A 227 -21.64 27.67 14.01
CA GLU A 227 -22.00 26.37 13.46
C GLU A 227 -20.73 25.56 13.20
N VAL A 228 -20.85 24.25 13.37
CA VAL A 228 -19.77 23.30 13.14
C VAL A 228 -20.26 22.26 12.14
N VAL A 229 -19.58 22.17 11.00
CA VAL A 229 -19.88 21.17 9.97
C VAL A 229 -18.70 20.23 9.74
N GLN A 230 -18.99 19.06 9.15
CA GLN A 230 -17.98 18.02 8.89
C GLN A 230 -18.02 17.62 7.41
N LEU A 231 -17.17 18.28 6.62
CA LEU A 231 -17.09 18.16 5.18
C LEU A 231 -15.78 17.51 4.74
N GLU A 232 -15.84 16.70 3.70
CA GLU A 232 -14.68 16.21 2.97
C GLU A 232 -14.12 17.29 2.04
N PRO A 233 -12.83 17.23 1.66
CA PRO A 233 -12.20 18.23 0.80
C PRO A 233 -12.96 18.57 -0.49
N ALA A 234 -13.68 17.59 -1.08
CA ALA A 234 -14.49 17.79 -2.26
C ALA A 234 -15.68 18.76 -2.05
N GLU A 235 -16.18 18.87 -0.82
CA GLU A 235 -17.37 19.65 -0.49
C GLU A 235 -17.02 21.06 0.01
N GLN A 236 -15.75 21.30 0.37
CA GLN A 236 -15.34 22.51 1.10
C GLN A 236 -15.43 23.78 0.26
N ALA A 237 -14.97 23.73 -1.00
CA ALA A 237 -15.03 24.89 -1.89
C ALA A 237 -16.48 25.30 -2.16
N THR A 238 -17.33 24.35 -2.55
CA THR A 238 -18.77 24.58 -2.75
C THR A 238 -19.44 25.13 -1.48
N ALA A 239 -19.14 24.60 -0.30
CA ALA A 239 -19.70 25.11 0.95
C ALA A 239 -19.28 26.56 1.26
N LEU A 240 -18.06 26.98 0.89
CA LEU A 240 -17.63 28.37 0.97
C LEU A 240 -18.38 29.23 -0.05
N CYS A 241 -18.50 28.77 -1.30
CA CYS A 241 -19.25 29.43 -2.37
C CYS A 241 -20.70 29.72 -1.95
N ASP A 242 -21.39 28.68 -1.46
CA ASP A 242 -22.82 28.69 -1.12
C ASP A 242 -23.13 29.39 0.20
N ASN A 243 -22.13 30.01 0.84
CA ASN A 243 -22.28 30.66 2.14
C ASN A 243 -22.80 29.70 3.21
N ARG A 244 -22.41 28.42 3.15
CA ARG A 244 -22.74 27.43 4.19
C ARG A 244 -21.71 27.39 5.30
N ILE A 245 -20.46 27.72 4.98
CA ILE A 245 -19.38 27.92 5.96
C ILE A 245 -18.65 29.22 5.68
N ASP A 246 -18.08 29.80 6.73
CA ASP A 246 -17.24 30.98 6.67
C ASP A 246 -15.76 30.63 6.53
N ALA A 247 -15.37 29.46 7.05
CA ALA A 247 -13.99 29.01 7.02
C ALA A 247 -13.82 27.49 7.05
N THR A 248 -12.69 27.04 6.54
CA THR A 248 -12.21 25.66 6.63
C THR A 248 -10.69 25.65 6.78
N LEU A 249 -10.18 24.71 7.57
CA LEU A 249 -8.77 24.36 7.58
C LEU A 249 -8.58 23.16 6.66
N TYR A 250 -7.55 23.13 5.82
CA TYR A 250 -7.24 21.95 5.01
C TYR A 250 -5.74 21.68 5.01
N VAL A 251 -5.35 20.45 5.37
CA VAL A 251 -3.95 20.00 5.29
C VAL A 251 -3.76 19.37 3.92
N VAL A 252 -3.02 20.05 3.04
CA VAL A 252 -2.87 19.63 1.63
C VAL A 252 -1.59 20.17 1.00
N GLY A 253 -1.06 19.46 0.00
CA GLY A 253 0.00 19.99 -0.86
C GLY A 253 -0.53 21.03 -1.87
N HIS A 254 0.38 21.87 -2.37
CA HIS A 254 0.06 22.97 -3.28
C HIS A 254 0.75 22.78 -4.66
N PRO A 255 0.12 23.21 -5.77
CA PRO A 255 -1.23 23.78 -5.86
C PRO A 255 -2.32 22.71 -5.62
N SER A 256 -3.40 23.10 -4.95
CA SER A 256 -4.57 22.25 -4.66
C SER A 256 -5.78 22.66 -5.51
N GLY A 257 -6.51 21.68 -6.06
CA GLY A 257 -7.73 21.91 -6.83
C GLY A 257 -8.82 22.62 -6.02
N THR A 258 -9.12 22.12 -4.82
CA THR A 258 -10.09 22.72 -3.89
C THR A 258 -9.74 24.16 -3.52
N ILE A 259 -8.45 24.45 -3.26
CA ILE A 259 -8.02 25.80 -2.92
C ILE A 259 -8.12 26.73 -4.13
N LYS A 260 -7.72 26.24 -5.31
CA LYS A 260 -7.82 26.99 -6.55
C LYS A 260 -9.28 27.35 -6.87
N GLU A 261 -10.21 26.41 -6.72
CA GLU A 261 -11.65 26.63 -6.88
C GLU A 261 -12.16 27.68 -5.88
N ALA A 262 -11.85 27.53 -4.58
CA ALA A 262 -12.30 28.47 -3.56
C ALA A 262 -11.81 29.91 -3.81
N LEU A 263 -10.54 30.08 -4.16
CA LEU A 263 -9.94 31.38 -4.43
C LEU A 263 -10.51 32.04 -5.70
N ARG A 264 -10.76 31.25 -6.75
CA ARG A 264 -11.23 31.76 -8.04
C ARG A 264 -12.73 32.03 -8.05
N ASP A 265 -13.52 31.12 -7.49
CA ASP A 265 -14.97 31.07 -7.73
C ASP A 265 -15.78 31.42 -6.47
N CYS A 266 -15.22 31.26 -5.26
CA CYS A 266 -15.98 31.34 -4.00
C CYS A 266 -15.70 32.59 -3.17
N ARG A 267 -15.15 33.66 -3.76
CA ARG A 267 -14.76 34.90 -3.06
C ARG A 267 -14.05 34.59 -1.73
N SER A 268 -13.08 33.67 -1.78
CA SER A 268 -12.34 33.22 -0.60
C SER A 268 -10.88 33.69 -0.67
N LYS A 269 -10.22 33.69 0.48
CA LYS A 269 -8.79 34.00 0.61
C LYS A 269 -8.12 32.99 1.54
N LEU A 270 -6.80 32.84 1.40
CA LEU A 270 -5.98 32.15 2.38
C LEU A 270 -5.57 33.14 3.47
N ILE A 271 -5.60 32.69 4.73
CA ILE A 271 -5.01 33.42 5.85
C ILE A 271 -3.91 32.59 6.51
N GLY A 272 -2.93 33.29 7.08
CA GLY A 272 -1.80 32.67 7.76
C GLY A 272 -2.13 32.30 9.20
N LEU A 273 -1.30 31.41 9.74
CA LEU A 273 -1.28 31.13 11.18
C LEU A 273 -0.38 32.14 11.88
N SER A 274 -0.77 32.58 13.07
CA SER A 274 0.08 33.46 13.88
C SER A 274 1.36 32.73 14.30
N LYS A 275 2.42 33.46 14.68
CA LYS A 275 3.64 32.83 15.20
C LYS A 275 3.34 31.90 16.38
N LYS A 276 2.45 32.32 17.28
CA LYS A 276 2.02 31.53 18.45
C LYS A 276 1.36 30.21 18.03
N ASP A 277 0.49 30.24 17.02
CA ASP A 277 -0.17 29.03 16.51
C ASP A 277 0.83 28.05 15.89
N ARG A 278 1.75 28.58 15.08
CA ARG A 278 2.81 27.77 14.46
C ARG A 278 3.71 27.14 15.52
N ASP A 279 4.19 27.93 16.48
CA ASP A 279 5.03 27.44 17.58
C ASP A 279 4.32 26.35 18.40
N THR A 280 3.02 26.52 18.67
CA THR A 280 2.21 25.53 19.38
C THR A 280 2.17 24.20 18.63
N LEU A 281 1.89 24.24 17.33
CA LEU A 281 1.84 23.05 16.50
C LEU A 281 3.19 22.34 16.46
N ILE A 282 4.28 23.09 16.23
CA ILE A 282 5.65 22.57 16.19
C ILE A 282 6.05 21.94 17.52
N LEU A 283 5.71 22.57 18.65
CA LEU A 283 6.01 22.03 19.98
C LEU A 283 5.29 20.70 20.25
N LYS A 284 4.07 20.54 19.73
CA LYS A 284 3.30 19.29 19.90
C LYS A 284 3.70 18.20 18.91
N ASN A 285 4.33 18.56 17.80
CA ASN A 285 4.70 17.61 16.75
C ASN A 285 6.05 17.99 16.10
N PRO A 286 7.14 17.26 16.37
CA PRO A 286 8.47 17.62 15.87
C PRO A 286 8.63 17.46 14.35
N TYR A 287 7.64 16.89 13.65
CA TYR A 287 7.62 16.79 12.18
C TYR A 287 6.99 18.02 11.51
N TYR A 288 6.41 18.90 12.31
CA TYR A 288 5.92 20.20 11.87
C TYR A 288 7.06 21.20 11.79
N ARG A 289 7.03 22.01 10.74
CA ARG A 289 8.02 23.07 10.48
C ARG A 289 7.32 24.33 9.99
N GLN A 290 7.85 25.49 10.34
CA GLN A 290 7.37 26.74 9.76
C GLN A 290 7.72 26.78 8.26
N VAL A 291 6.75 27.17 7.45
CA VAL A 291 6.85 27.33 5.99
C VAL A 291 5.89 28.42 5.54
N SER A 292 6.01 28.83 4.28
CA SER A 292 5.06 29.75 3.65
C SER A 292 4.40 29.06 2.46
N ILE A 293 3.10 29.27 2.28
CA ILE A 293 2.40 28.91 1.04
C ILE A 293 2.64 30.05 0.07
N ALA A 294 3.32 29.79 -1.05
CA ALA A 294 3.56 30.79 -2.07
C ALA A 294 2.25 31.20 -2.75
N GLY A 295 1.92 32.50 -2.79
CA GLY A 295 0.70 32.97 -3.46
C GLY A 295 0.69 32.65 -4.96
N SER A 296 1.88 32.59 -5.55
CA SER A 296 2.14 32.24 -6.96
C SER A 296 1.68 30.84 -7.37
N PHE A 297 1.37 29.94 -6.41
CA PHE A 297 0.67 28.68 -6.72
C PHE A 297 -0.71 28.91 -7.35
N TYR A 298 -1.33 30.06 -7.08
CA TYR A 298 -2.70 30.39 -7.50
C TYR A 298 -2.77 31.63 -8.38
N SER A 299 -2.02 32.68 -8.08
CA SER A 299 -1.92 33.91 -8.89
C SER A 299 -0.65 34.68 -8.54
N PRO A 300 0.04 35.32 -9.50
CA PRO A 300 1.28 36.07 -9.23
C PRO A 300 1.10 37.24 -8.26
N ASP A 301 -0.12 37.80 -8.14
CA ASP A 301 -0.40 38.97 -7.30
C ASP A 301 -0.81 38.61 -5.87
N LEU A 302 -0.96 37.32 -5.56
CA LEU A 302 -1.31 36.89 -4.21
C LEU A 302 -0.07 36.88 -3.31
N PRO A 303 -0.18 37.37 -2.05
CA PRO A 303 0.91 37.32 -1.11
C PRO A 303 1.16 35.90 -0.62
N ASP A 304 2.39 35.67 -0.15
CA ASP A 304 2.73 34.45 0.56
C ASP A 304 2.06 34.41 1.93
N VAL A 305 1.71 33.20 2.38
CA VAL A 305 0.99 32.99 3.63
C VAL A 305 1.80 32.11 4.58
N GLU A 306 2.21 32.68 5.71
CA GLU A 306 2.96 31.97 6.77
C GLU A 306 2.09 30.89 7.44
N THR A 307 2.62 29.67 7.53
CA THR A 307 1.90 28.52 8.10
C THR A 307 2.87 27.44 8.59
N VAL A 308 2.34 26.26 8.89
CA VAL A 308 3.08 25.05 9.22
C VAL A 308 2.97 24.04 8.08
N GLY A 309 4.09 23.40 7.81
CA GLY A 309 4.23 22.33 6.84
C GLY A 309 4.60 21.01 7.50
N VAL A 310 4.26 19.93 6.81
CA VAL A 310 4.55 18.54 7.16
C VAL A 310 4.75 17.75 5.87
N ASN A 311 5.30 16.55 5.91
CA ASN A 311 5.41 15.71 4.71
C ASN A 311 4.36 14.60 4.70
N ALA A 312 3.77 14.36 3.54
CA ALA A 312 3.11 13.11 3.23
C ALA A 312 4.17 12.00 3.09
N THR A 313 3.89 10.82 3.63
CA THR A 313 4.83 9.70 3.69
C THR A 313 4.14 8.44 3.17
N LEU A 314 4.82 7.71 2.28
CA LEU A 314 4.44 6.35 1.90
C LEU A 314 4.96 5.39 2.98
N PHE A 315 4.07 4.58 3.53
CA PHE A 315 4.39 3.63 4.58
C PHE A 315 3.72 2.27 4.33
N THR A 316 4.16 1.27 5.09
CA THR A 316 3.72 -0.13 5.01
C THR A 316 3.83 -0.79 6.38
N ARG A 317 3.39 -2.04 6.49
CA ARG A 317 3.73 -2.94 7.61
C ARG A 317 5.20 -3.38 7.53
N ALA A 318 5.78 -3.71 8.68
CA ALA A 318 7.14 -4.20 8.81
C ALA A 318 7.38 -5.59 8.22
N ASP A 319 6.30 -6.35 7.98
CA ASP A 319 6.33 -7.70 7.43
C ASP A 319 6.09 -7.75 5.91
N LEU A 320 5.97 -6.59 5.25
CA LEU A 320 5.94 -6.54 3.79
C LEU A 320 7.28 -7.14 3.28
N PRO A 321 7.25 -8.07 2.31
CA PRO A 321 8.49 -8.65 1.81
C PRO A 321 9.47 -7.59 1.29
N ASP A 322 10.75 -7.73 1.60
CA ASP A 322 11.79 -6.75 1.28
C ASP A 322 11.90 -6.47 -0.22
N GLU A 323 11.72 -7.50 -1.04
CA GLU A 323 11.69 -7.42 -2.50
C GLU A 323 10.52 -6.57 -3.01
N VAL A 324 9.36 -6.61 -2.34
CA VAL A 324 8.18 -5.81 -2.68
C VAL A 324 8.44 -4.36 -2.32
N ALA A 325 8.91 -4.08 -1.10
CA ALA A 325 9.27 -2.73 -0.67
C ALA A 325 10.36 -2.11 -1.57
N TYR A 326 11.39 -2.88 -1.91
CA TYR A 326 12.45 -2.47 -2.84
C TYR A 326 11.88 -2.14 -4.23
N ALA A 327 11.03 -3.02 -4.79
CA ALA A 327 10.43 -2.81 -6.10
C ALA A 327 9.53 -1.56 -6.14
N VAL A 328 8.74 -1.32 -5.10
CA VAL A 328 7.88 -0.12 -4.98
C VAL A 328 8.72 1.16 -5.04
N VAL A 329 9.76 1.25 -4.20
CA VAL A 329 10.62 2.42 -4.13
C VAL A 329 11.44 2.59 -5.41
N LYS A 330 11.99 1.50 -5.95
CA LYS A 330 12.73 1.52 -7.23
C LYS A 330 11.86 1.99 -8.39
N SER A 331 10.60 1.56 -8.47
CA SER A 331 9.68 1.94 -9.54
C SER A 331 9.43 3.45 -9.56
N LEU A 332 9.37 4.08 -8.39
CA LEU A 332 9.26 5.54 -8.24
C LEU A 332 10.52 6.25 -8.74
N PHE A 333 11.67 5.93 -8.14
CA PHE A 333 12.90 6.71 -8.35
C PHE A 333 13.58 6.42 -9.70
N ALA A 334 13.45 5.21 -10.25
CA ALA A 334 13.95 4.89 -11.59
C ALA A 334 13.20 5.65 -12.71
N GLN A 335 12.00 6.14 -12.41
CA GLN A 335 11.13 6.87 -13.33
C GLN A 335 10.71 8.22 -12.76
N PHE A 336 11.57 8.84 -11.94
CA PHE A 336 11.22 10.01 -11.13
C PHE A 336 10.76 11.20 -11.97
N ASP A 337 11.37 11.45 -13.12
CA ASP A 337 10.94 12.54 -14.02
C ASP A 337 9.54 12.31 -14.57
N SER A 338 9.16 11.05 -14.81
CA SER A 338 7.79 10.70 -15.19
C SER A 338 6.84 10.92 -14.02
N PHE A 339 7.24 10.58 -12.79
CA PHE A 339 6.46 10.90 -11.59
C PHE A 339 6.17 12.41 -11.47
N ARG A 340 7.21 13.25 -11.58
CA ARG A 340 7.08 14.72 -11.49
C ARG A 340 6.12 15.31 -12.51
N ARG A 341 6.03 14.72 -13.70
CA ARG A 341 5.13 15.18 -14.78
C ARG A 341 3.67 14.76 -14.61
N LEU A 342 3.38 13.79 -13.74
CA LEU A 342 2.01 13.28 -13.58
C LEU A 342 1.11 14.21 -12.75
N HIS A 343 1.67 15.18 -12.02
CA HIS A 343 0.89 16.18 -11.31
C HIS A 343 1.70 17.46 -11.04
N PRO A 344 1.14 18.68 -11.17
CA PRO A 344 1.85 19.93 -10.91
C PRO A 344 2.49 20.04 -9.52
N ALA A 345 1.83 19.52 -8.48
CA ALA A 345 2.36 19.51 -7.11
C ALA A 345 3.62 18.63 -6.94
N PHE A 346 3.94 17.76 -7.91
CA PHE A 346 5.17 16.96 -7.90
C PHE A 346 6.30 17.63 -8.66
N SER A 347 6.02 18.72 -9.36
CA SER A 347 6.97 19.35 -10.28
C SER A 347 8.22 19.88 -9.60
N SER A 348 8.20 20.22 -8.32
CA SER A 348 9.34 20.72 -7.55
C SER A 348 10.00 19.66 -6.67
N LEU A 349 9.57 18.39 -6.74
CA LEU A 349 10.13 17.35 -5.89
C LEU A 349 11.56 17.04 -6.32
N ASP A 350 12.40 16.86 -5.31
CA ASP A 350 13.80 16.50 -5.45
C ASP A 350 14.03 15.08 -4.92
N PRO A 351 14.61 14.17 -5.73
CA PRO A 351 14.75 12.79 -5.33
C PRO A 351 15.75 12.61 -4.17
N GLU A 352 16.78 13.44 -4.07
CA GLU A 352 17.75 13.37 -2.98
C GLU A 352 17.10 13.75 -1.64
N GLN A 353 16.29 14.83 -1.64
CA GLN A 353 15.51 15.24 -0.48
C GLN A 353 14.49 14.17 -0.04
N MET A 354 13.83 13.51 -0.99
CA MET A 354 12.87 12.43 -0.70
C MET A 354 13.53 11.17 -0.11
N MET A 355 14.81 10.94 -0.42
CA MET A 355 15.62 9.83 0.12
C MET A 355 16.28 10.15 1.46
N LEU A 356 16.10 11.36 2.01
CA LEU A 356 16.60 11.68 3.35
C LEU A 356 15.85 10.87 4.41
N THR A 357 16.62 10.16 5.23
CA THR A 357 16.09 9.31 6.30
C THR A 357 16.09 10.02 7.66
N SER A 358 16.85 11.11 7.78
CA SER A 358 16.83 11.99 8.95
C SER A 358 15.48 12.71 9.01
N GLY A 359 14.69 12.42 10.04
CA GLY A 359 13.36 13.03 10.20
C GLY A 359 12.20 12.17 9.70
N LEU A 360 12.37 10.85 9.61
CA LEU A 360 11.24 9.92 9.43
C LEU A 360 10.59 9.57 10.78
N PRO A 361 9.24 9.53 10.86
CA PRO A 361 8.52 9.15 12.09
C PRO A 361 8.53 7.65 12.38
N LEU A 362 8.64 6.83 11.33
CA LEU A 362 8.75 5.38 11.44
C LEU A 362 10.11 4.92 10.91
N PRO A 363 10.67 3.81 11.43
CA PRO A 363 11.86 3.20 10.86
C PRO A 363 11.70 2.94 9.36
N LEU A 364 12.77 3.11 8.60
CA LEU A 364 12.77 2.80 7.17
C LEU A 364 12.66 1.28 6.95
N HIS A 365 11.90 0.87 5.95
CA HIS A 365 11.80 -0.54 5.56
C HIS A 365 13.14 -1.06 5.02
N PRO A 366 13.60 -2.28 5.33
CA PRO A 366 14.88 -2.79 4.85
C PRO A 366 14.99 -2.83 3.31
N GLY A 367 13.95 -3.29 2.61
CA GLY A 367 13.84 -3.16 1.15
C GLY A 367 14.03 -1.74 0.60
N ALA A 368 13.44 -0.71 1.24
CA ALA A 368 13.63 0.69 0.85
C ALA A 368 15.06 1.19 1.14
N ALA A 369 15.61 0.81 2.30
CA ALA A 369 16.98 1.13 2.71
C ALA A 369 18.00 0.57 1.71
N LYS A 370 17.79 -0.66 1.24
CA LYS A 370 18.62 -1.29 0.21
C LYS A 370 18.65 -0.45 -1.07
N TYR A 371 17.48 -0.01 -1.55
CA TYR A 371 17.42 0.83 -2.75
C TYR A 371 18.16 2.16 -2.56
N PHE A 372 17.95 2.86 -1.44
CA PHE A 372 18.62 4.14 -1.18
C PHE A 372 20.15 3.99 -1.09
N MET A 373 20.64 2.88 -0.55
CA MET A 373 22.06 2.59 -0.51
C MET A 373 22.65 2.42 -1.92
N GLU A 374 22.00 1.63 -2.77
CA GLU A 374 22.40 1.42 -4.17
C GLU A 374 22.38 2.75 -4.95
N ALA A 375 21.31 3.54 -4.81
CA ALA A 375 21.17 4.84 -5.48
C ALA A 375 22.30 5.81 -5.08
N LYS A 376 22.65 5.88 -3.78
CA LYS A 376 23.77 6.70 -3.29
C LYS A 376 25.12 6.25 -3.88
N GLN A 377 25.37 4.95 -3.95
CA GLN A 377 26.60 4.42 -4.55
C GLN A 377 26.72 4.78 -6.03
N VAL A 378 25.63 4.65 -6.79
CA VAL A 378 25.58 5.04 -8.21
C VAL A 378 25.88 6.53 -8.38
N ALA A 379 25.25 7.39 -7.57
CA ALA A 379 25.48 8.83 -7.62
C ALA A 379 26.96 9.21 -7.35
N GLN A 380 27.59 8.58 -6.36
CA GLN A 380 29.01 8.77 -6.04
C GLN A 380 29.94 8.31 -7.18
N GLN A 381 29.63 7.20 -7.84
CA GLN A 381 30.41 6.72 -8.98
C GLN A 381 30.32 7.68 -10.17
N VAL A 382 29.12 8.19 -10.48
CA VAL A 382 28.92 9.18 -11.55
C VAL A 382 29.68 10.47 -11.25
N ALA A 383 29.64 10.97 -10.00
CA ALA A 383 30.39 12.15 -9.59
C ALA A 383 31.91 11.96 -9.76
N LYS A 384 32.44 10.80 -9.37
CA LYS A 384 33.87 10.44 -9.53
C LYS A 384 34.29 10.28 -11.00
N ALA A 385 33.40 9.78 -11.86
CA ALA A 385 33.68 9.67 -13.29
C ALA A 385 33.76 11.05 -13.96
N LYS A 386 32.86 11.97 -13.60
CA LYS A 386 32.86 13.36 -14.10
C LYS A 386 34.10 14.13 -13.67
N SER A 387 34.55 13.98 -12.41
CA SER A 387 35.75 14.67 -11.94
C SER A 387 37.03 14.21 -12.63
N LYS A 388 37.09 12.93 -13.06
CA LYS A 388 38.20 12.38 -13.85
C LYS A 388 38.23 12.81 -15.31
N GLN A 389 37.12 13.27 -15.88
CA GLN A 389 37.05 13.77 -17.26
C GLN A 389 37.42 15.25 -17.38
N LEU A 390 37.48 15.95 -16.24
CA LEU A 390 37.85 17.37 -16.14
C LEU A 390 39.33 17.57 -15.74
N GLN A 391 40.06 16.47 -15.54
CA GLN A 391 41.51 16.41 -15.33
C GLN A 391 42.14 15.80 -16.59
#